data_AF-A0A961TWK3-F1
#
_entry.id   AF-A0A961TWK3-F1
#
_cell.length_a   1.000
_cell.length_b   1.000
_cell.length_c   1.000
_cell.angle_alpha   90.00
_cell.angle_beta   90.00
_cell.angle_gamma   90.00
#
_symmetry.space_group_name_H-M   'P 1'
#
loop_
_entity.id
_entity.type
_entity.pdbx_description
1 polymer ?
#
loop_
_entity_poly.entity_id
_entity_poly.type
_entity_poly.pdbx_seq_one_letter_code
_entity_poly.pdbx_strand_id
1 'polypeptide(L)'
;MAARTTGDRSSTRLTDPLHLAADLEQDIARIGAMNVDALRAEWRRVFGSDPPPAFSKDLLARTIAFRLQEQALGGLSPSVARLLRTLAKPGAEPPRQVKVGSIIVREHKGVVHEVLVV
;
A
#
# COMPACT_ATOMS: atom_id res chain seq x y z
N MET A 1 23.78 -35.17 -35.44
CA MET A 1 22.92 -35.76 -34.39
C MET A 1 23.22 -35.07 -33.07
N ALA A 2 22.15 -34.72 -32.33
CA ALA A 2 22.01 -34.34 -30.91
C ALA A 2 23.27 -33.88 -30.13
N ALA A 3 23.23 -32.78 -29.37
CA ALA A 3 22.32 -32.65 -28.24
C ALA A 3 21.97 -31.18 -27.91
N ARG A 4 20.66 -30.95 -27.75
CA ARG A 4 20.06 -29.80 -27.06
C ARG A 4 19.50 -30.31 -25.74
N THR A 5 20.15 -29.99 -24.62
CA THR A 5 19.61 -30.09 -23.24
C THR A 5 20.63 -29.40 -22.34
N THR A 6 20.31 -28.55 -21.37
CA THR A 6 19.09 -28.38 -20.58
C THR A 6 19.05 -26.93 -20.12
N GLY A 7 17.95 -26.25 -20.44
CA GLY A 7 17.73 -24.86 -20.02
C GLY A 7 17.77 -24.70 -18.51
N ASP A 8 18.40 -23.59 -18.12
CA ASP A 8 18.22 -22.87 -16.88
C ASP A 8 16.73 -22.56 -16.64
N ARG A 9 15.98 -23.53 -16.10
CA ARG A 9 14.56 -23.36 -15.71
C ARG A 9 14.40 -23.04 -14.23
N SER A 10 15.50 -23.01 -13.49
CA SER A 10 15.52 -22.79 -12.04
C SER A 10 15.64 -21.31 -11.72
N SER A 11 16.40 -20.54 -12.52
CA SER A 11 16.57 -19.10 -12.30
C SER A 11 15.33 -18.29 -12.73
N THR A 12 14.56 -18.76 -13.72
CA THR A 12 13.35 -18.08 -14.20
C THR A 12 12.17 -18.15 -13.22
N ARG A 13 12.07 -19.21 -12.39
CA ARG A 13 10.96 -19.35 -11.42
C ARG A 13 11.01 -18.33 -10.29
N LEU A 14 12.20 -17.90 -9.90
CA LEU A 14 12.39 -16.98 -8.77
C LEU A 14 12.10 -15.51 -9.13
N THR A 15 11.86 -15.19 -10.41
CA THR A 15 11.70 -13.81 -10.91
C THR A 15 10.48 -13.60 -11.80
N ASP A 16 9.67 -14.63 -12.05
CA ASP A 16 8.41 -14.49 -12.79
C ASP A 16 7.36 -13.75 -11.92
N PRO A 17 6.85 -12.58 -12.35
CA PRO A 17 5.86 -11.80 -11.59
C PRO A 17 4.60 -12.57 -11.24
N LEU A 18 4.19 -13.53 -12.07
CA LEU A 18 2.99 -14.34 -11.81
C LEU A 18 3.21 -15.33 -10.66
N HIS A 19 4.42 -15.86 -10.54
CA HIS A 19 4.77 -16.81 -9.47
C HIS A 19 4.92 -16.07 -8.13
N LEU A 20 5.55 -14.90 -8.14
CA LEU A 20 5.64 -14.04 -6.96
C LEU A 20 4.25 -13.63 -6.43
N ALA A 21 3.30 -13.36 -7.32
CA ALA A 21 1.93 -13.05 -6.95
C ALA A 21 1.22 -14.25 -6.30
N ALA A 22 1.39 -15.46 -6.86
CA ALA A 22 0.80 -16.68 -6.31
C ALA A 22 1.38 -17.04 -4.93
N ASP A 23 2.70 -16.94 -4.77
CA ASP A 23 3.38 -17.15 -3.49
C ASP A 23 2.90 -16.14 -2.43
N LEU A 24 2.75 -14.87 -2.84
CA LEU A 24 2.23 -13.81 -1.99
C LEU A 24 0.77 -14.04 -1.56
N GLU A 25 -0.10 -14.48 -2.48
CA GLU A 25 -1.49 -14.82 -2.14
C GLU A 25 -1.57 -15.96 -1.13
N GLN A 26 -0.74 -16.99 -1.29
CA GLN A 26 -0.66 -18.10 -0.33
C GLN A 26 -0.18 -17.63 1.05
N ASP A 27 0.81 -16.74 1.09
CA ASP A 27 1.30 -16.17 2.35
C ASP A 27 0.24 -15.30 3.06
N ILE A 28 -0.50 -14.48 2.31
CA ILE A 28 -1.60 -13.68 2.85
C ILE A 28 -2.71 -14.58 3.40
N ALA A 29 -3.08 -15.64 2.67
CA ALA A 29 -4.07 -16.61 3.11
C ALA A 29 -3.63 -17.30 4.41
N ARG A 30 -2.36 -17.69 4.50
CA ARG A 30 -1.76 -18.28 5.72
C ARG A 30 -1.85 -17.32 6.91
N ILE A 31 -1.51 -16.04 6.72
CA ILE A 31 -1.63 -15.00 7.76
C ILE A 31 -3.08 -14.85 8.21
N GLY A 32 -4.04 -14.81 7.28
CA GLY A 32 -5.46 -14.70 7.59
C GLY A 32 -6.00 -15.86 8.45
N ALA A 33 -5.44 -17.05 8.30
CA ALA A 33 -5.83 -18.24 9.06
C ALA A 33 -5.20 -18.34 10.46
N MET A 34 -4.16 -17.56 10.77
CA MET A 34 -3.46 -17.63 12.05
C MET A 34 -4.36 -17.25 13.23
N ASN A 35 -4.05 -17.78 14.42
CA ASN A 35 -4.61 -17.29 15.67
C ASN A 35 -3.86 -16.04 16.16
N VAL A 36 -4.38 -15.37 17.20
CA VAL A 36 -3.81 -14.09 17.67
C VAL A 36 -2.38 -14.24 18.19
N ASP A 37 -2.03 -15.35 18.83
CA ASP A 37 -0.69 -15.57 19.38
C ASP A 37 0.36 -15.78 18.27
N ALA A 38 -0.02 -16.57 17.25
CA ALA A 38 0.79 -16.76 16.05
C ALA A 38 0.98 -15.43 15.31
N LEU A 39 -0.06 -14.59 15.21
CA LEU A 39 0.05 -13.26 14.61
C LEU A 39 0.99 -12.34 15.41
N ARG A 40 0.99 -12.40 16.75
CA ARG A 40 1.93 -11.64 17.58
C ARG A 40 3.36 -12.11 17.40
N ALA A 41 3.59 -13.42 17.26
CA ALA A 41 4.90 -13.96 16.97
C ALA A 41 5.39 -13.54 15.56
N GLU A 42 4.51 -13.63 14.56
CA GLU A 42 4.80 -13.23 13.20
C GLU A 42 5.06 -11.73 13.08
N TRP A 43 4.31 -10.91 13.83
CA TRP A 43 4.58 -9.48 13.95
C TRP A 43 6.01 -9.23 14.43
N ARG A 44 6.43 -9.88 15.53
CA ARG A 44 7.80 -9.73 16.05
C ARG A 44 8.85 -10.15 15.01
N ARG A 45 8.57 -11.21 14.24
CA ARG A 45 9.46 -11.67 13.16
C ARG A 45 9.59 -10.64 12.03
N VAL A 46 8.48 -10.01 11.63
CA VAL A 46 8.42 -9.10 10.48
C VAL A 46 8.88 -7.68 10.85
N PHE A 47 8.54 -7.18 12.03
CA PHE A 47 8.78 -5.80 12.45
C PHE A 47 9.88 -5.64 13.51
N GLY A 48 10.33 -6.73 14.15
CA GLY A 48 11.40 -6.69 15.16
C GLY A 48 10.97 -6.05 16.49
N SER A 49 9.67 -5.81 16.70
CA SER A 49 9.12 -5.15 17.89
C SER A 49 7.82 -5.82 18.31
N ASP A 50 7.32 -5.53 19.51
CA ASP A 50 6.01 -6.01 19.94
C ASP A 50 4.87 -5.25 19.22
N PRO A 51 3.76 -5.94 18.92
CA PRO A 51 2.60 -5.28 18.34
C PRO A 51 1.94 -4.31 19.32
N PRO A 52 1.34 -3.22 18.82
CA PRO A 52 0.56 -2.32 19.67
C PRO A 52 -0.55 -3.09 20.42
N PRO A 53 -0.74 -2.83 21.72
CA PRO A 53 -1.69 -3.60 22.53
C PRO A 53 -3.15 -3.42 22.07
N ALA A 54 -3.47 -2.29 21.44
CA ALA A 54 -4.79 -1.97 20.92
C ALA A 54 -5.14 -2.65 19.59
N PHE A 55 -4.20 -3.36 18.96
CA PHE A 55 -4.46 -3.99 17.66
C PHE A 55 -5.33 -5.25 17.83
N SER A 56 -6.45 -5.27 17.10
CA SER A 56 -7.28 -6.46 16.97
C SER A 56 -6.56 -7.54 16.15
N LYS A 57 -7.05 -8.79 16.23
CA LYS A 57 -6.55 -9.90 15.40
C LYS A 57 -6.55 -9.55 13.90
N ASP A 58 -7.65 -8.97 13.42
CA ASP A 58 -7.79 -8.56 12.02
C ASP A 58 -6.77 -7.47 11.64
N LEU A 59 -6.55 -6.49 12.52
CA LEU A 59 -5.58 -5.43 12.25
C LEU A 59 -4.13 -5.96 12.24
N LEU A 60 -3.78 -6.89 13.14
CA LEU A 60 -2.49 -7.58 13.11
C LEU A 60 -2.28 -8.29 11.77
N ALA A 61 -3.26 -9.10 11.36
CA ALA A 61 -3.18 -9.86 10.12
C ALA A 61 -3.03 -8.94 8.89
N ARG A 62 -3.83 -7.87 8.80
CA ARG A 62 -3.77 -6.91 7.69
C ARG A 62 -2.45 -6.16 7.63
N THR A 63 -1.92 -5.72 8.76
CA THR A 63 -0.66 -4.97 8.77
C THR A 63 0.52 -5.87 8.40
N ILE A 64 0.53 -7.13 8.86
CA ILE A 64 1.54 -8.12 8.46
C ILE A 64 1.42 -8.40 6.95
N ALA A 65 0.21 -8.70 6.46
CA ALA A 65 -0.05 -8.96 5.06
C ALA A 65 0.40 -7.78 4.17
N PHE A 66 0.04 -6.55 4.56
CA PHE A 66 0.48 -5.34 3.87
C PHE A 66 2.00 -5.25 3.77
N ARG A 67 2.73 -5.59 4.85
CA ARG A 67 4.19 -5.57 4.84
C ARG A 67 4.80 -6.59 3.87
N LEU A 68 4.24 -7.79 3.77
CA LEU A 68 4.67 -8.78 2.78
C LEU A 68 4.39 -8.30 1.35
N GLN A 69 3.24 -7.67 1.13
CA GLN A 69 2.90 -7.07 -0.16
C GLN A 69 3.89 -5.98 -0.55
N GLU A 70 4.27 -5.08 0.36
CA GLU A 70 5.28 -4.05 0.07
C GLU A 70 6.65 -4.64 -0.29
N GLN A 71 7.04 -5.76 0.34
CA GLN A 71 8.31 -6.44 0.07
C GLN A 71 8.32 -7.09 -1.33
N ALA A 72 7.19 -7.66 -1.75
CA ALA A 72 7.07 -8.34 -3.03
C ALA A 72 6.77 -7.38 -4.21
N LEU A 73 5.85 -6.44 -4.01
CA LEU A 73 5.31 -5.58 -5.07
C LEU A 73 5.91 -4.16 -5.07
N GLY A 74 6.71 -3.83 -4.05
CA GLY A 74 7.16 -2.47 -3.80
C GLY A 74 6.18 -1.68 -2.94
N GLY A 75 6.72 -0.73 -2.18
CA GLY A 75 5.92 0.16 -1.33
C GLY A 75 5.35 1.36 -2.08
N LEU A 76 4.90 2.35 -1.32
CA LEU A 76 4.38 3.60 -1.87
C LEU A 76 5.42 4.32 -2.74
N SER A 77 4.96 4.86 -3.88
CA SER A 77 5.83 5.67 -4.74
C SER A 77 6.32 6.93 -4.00
N PRO A 78 7.50 7.48 -4.35
CA PRO A 78 8.05 8.65 -3.68
C PRO A 78 7.12 9.87 -3.69
N SER A 79 6.34 10.04 -4.77
CA SER A 79 5.36 11.12 -4.90
C SER A 79 4.18 10.95 -3.95
N VAL A 80 3.63 9.73 -3.86
CA VAL A 80 2.53 9.40 -2.93
C VAL A 80 2.99 9.52 -1.48
N ALA A 81 4.17 8.99 -1.15
CA ALA A 81 4.76 9.11 0.19
C ALA A 81 5.03 10.58 0.57
N ARG A 82 5.39 11.44 -0.39
CA ARG A 82 5.54 12.88 -0.16
C ARG A 82 4.19 13.55 0.08
N LEU A 83 3.17 13.22 -0.71
CA LEU A 83 1.82 13.75 -0.54
C LEU A 83 1.26 13.40 0.84
N LEU A 84 1.34 12.13 1.25
CA LEU A 84 0.85 11.68 2.57
C LEU A 84 1.57 12.40 3.72
N ARG A 85 2.89 12.60 3.63
CA ARG A 85 3.65 13.38 4.63
C ARG A 85 3.20 14.84 4.70
N THR A 86 2.79 15.43 3.58
CA THR A 86 2.22 16.78 3.57
C THR A 86 0.87 16.80 4.27
N LEU A 87 -0.01 15.84 3.97
CA LEU A 87 -1.36 15.76 4.54
C LEU A 87 -1.38 15.39 6.03
N ALA A 88 -0.38 14.66 6.52
CA ALA A 88 -0.27 14.31 7.94
C ALA A 88 0.03 15.52 8.85
N LYS A 89 0.38 16.69 8.28
CA LYS A 89 0.61 17.92 9.07
C LYS A 89 -0.74 18.53 9.50
N PRO A 90 -0.91 18.90 10.78
CA PRO A 90 -2.10 19.59 11.25
C PRO A 90 -2.37 20.85 10.43
N GLY A 91 -3.59 21.01 9.90
CA GLY A 91 -3.98 22.16 9.07
C GLY A 91 -3.53 22.08 7.60
N ALA A 92 -2.90 20.99 7.16
CA ALA A 92 -2.63 20.76 5.75
C ALA A 92 -3.91 20.30 5.04
N GLU A 93 -4.59 21.22 4.37
CA GLU A 93 -5.57 20.82 3.37
C GLU A 93 -4.85 20.26 2.13
N PRO A 94 -5.40 19.21 1.50
CA PRO A 94 -4.92 18.81 0.18
C PRO A 94 -4.96 20.05 -0.74
N PRO A 95 -3.94 20.26 -1.58
CA PRO A 95 -3.99 21.33 -2.56
C PRO A 95 -5.25 21.10 -3.42
N ARG A 96 -6.25 21.95 -3.23
CA ARG A 96 -7.44 21.96 -4.07
C ARG A 96 -7.01 22.57 -5.39
N GLN A 97 -6.54 21.73 -6.30
CA GLN A 97 -6.18 22.17 -7.64
C GLN A 97 -7.49 22.38 -8.41
N VAL A 98 -8.00 23.61 -8.37
CA VAL A 98 -9.10 24.01 -9.23
C VAL A 98 -8.53 24.13 -10.65
N LYS A 99 -9.17 23.46 -11.60
CA LYS A 99 -8.69 23.46 -12.98
C LYS A 99 -8.80 24.88 -13.56
N VAL A 100 -7.79 25.31 -14.30
CA VAL A 100 -7.88 26.53 -15.11
C VAL A 100 -9.11 26.41 -16.04
N GLY A 101 -9.94 27.45 -16.09
CA GLY A 101 -11.23 27.50 -16.77
C GLY A 101 -12.43 27.14 -15.89
N SER A 102 -12.23 26.70 -14.64
CA SER A 102 -13.34 26.50 -13.69
C SER A 102 -13.92 27.84 -13.22
N ILE A 103 -15.25 27.88 -13.00
CA ILE A 103 -15.94 29.00 -12.34
C ILE A 103 -16.28 28.56 -10.92
N ILE A 104 -15.76 29.28 -9.93
CA ILE A 104 -16.09 29.10 -8.51
C ILE A 104 -17.27 30.00 -8.20
N VAL A 105 -18.39 29.40 -7.77
CA VAL A 105 -19.62 30.13 -7.41
C VAL A 105 -19.81 30.09 -5.89
N ARG A 106 -20.01 31.25 -5.27
CA ARG A 106 -20.31 31.35 -3.83
C ARG A 106 -21.35 32.43 -3.55
N GLU A 107 -22.35 32.11 -2.74
CA GLU A 107 -23.27 33.10 -2.19
C GLU A 107 -22.72 33.68 -0.87
N HIS A 108 -22.75 35.01 -0.74
CA HIS A 108 -22.45 35.70 0.51
C HIS A 108 -23.38 36.89 0.69
N LYS A 109 -24.09 36.93 1.84
CA LYS A 109 -25.09 37.97 2.16
C LYS A 109 -26.13 38.18 1.04
N GLY A 110 -26.58 37.08 0.41
CA GLY A 110 -27.55 37.13 -0.69
C GLY A 110 -26.98 37.53 -2.06
N VAL A 111 -25.66 37.71 -2.18
CA VAL A 111 -25.00 38.05 -3.45
C VAL A 111 -24.19 36.85 -3.94
N VAL A 112 -24.48 36.41 -5.16
CA VAL A 112 -23.70 35.36 -5.84
C VAL A 112 -22.43 35.99 -6.41
N HIS A 113 -21.29 35.38 -6.09
CA HIS A 113 -19.97 35.74 -6.59
C HIS A 113 -19.46 34.61 -7.48
N GLU A 114 -19.04 34.97 -8.69
CA GLU A 114 -18.45 34.04 -9.66
C GLU A 114 -16.98 34.42 -9.90
N VAL A 115 -16.08 33.46 -9.75
CA VAL A 115 -14.64 33.67 -9.95
C VAL A 115 -14.13 32.68 -11.00
N LEU A 116 -13.64 33.19 -12.13
CA LEU A 116 -12.95 32.40 -13.14
C LEU A 116 -11.51 32.11 -12.69
N VAL A 117 -11.11 30.84 -12.73
CA VAL A 117 -9.72 30.43 -12.52
C VAL A 117 -8.99 30.54 -13.87
N VAL A 118 -8.00 31.43 -13.98
CA VAL A 118 -7.16 31.64 -15.18
C VAL A 118 -5.78 31.02 -15.05
#